data_AF-A0A1R3JUI7-F1
#
_entry.id   AF-A0A1R3JUI7-F1
#
_cell.length_a   1.000
_cell.length_b   1.000
_cell.length_c   1.000
_cell.angle_alpha   90.00
_cell.angle_beta   90.00
_cell.angle_gamma   90.00
#
_symmetry.space_group_name_H-M   'P 1'
#
loop_
_entity.id
_entity.type
_entity.pdbx_description
1 polymer ?
#
loop_
_entity_poly.entity_id
_entity_poly.type
_entity_poly.pdbx_seq_one_letter_code
_entity_poly.pdbx_strand_id
1 'polypeptide(L)'
;MYAADLNPARETGRVTPAGMVLFPIQFTWPHGGRSVFLSGSFNRWTELVPMSQAEGNPNVFQAVCAVPHGCHEYKFLVDGEWRHDQGQPHRNGEYGIVNTFDTVPVPAEVPQVQPRTELNNMEVDNGLTHTQLMSYYLSQARFGCIPIKPHS
;
A
#
# COMPACT_ATOMS: atom_id res chain seq x y z
N MET A 1 -44.40 18.73 11.38
CA MET A 1 -43.21 19.13 12.16
C MET A 1 -42.13 18.09 11.86
N TYR A 2 -41.03 18.57 11.26
CA TYR A 2 -39.74 17.94 10.88
C TYR A 2 -39.71 16.49 10.34
N ALA A 3 -39.14 16.35 9.13
CA ALA A 3 -38.52 15.14 8.61
C ALA A 3 -37.02 15.16 8.92
N ALA A 4 -36.41 13.98 9.06
CA ALA A 4 -34.99 13.77 8.75
C ALA A 4 -34.73 12.27 8.50
N ASP A 5 -34.66 11.92 7.22
CA ASP A 5 -33.89 10.80 6.67
C ASP A 5 -32.42 10.88 7.10
N LEU A 6 -31.80 9.76 7.51
CA LEU A 6 -30.36 9.51 7.35
C LEU A 6 -30.04 8.00 7.19
N ASN A 7 -30.07 7.58 5.91
CA ASN A 7 -29.21 6.65 5.15
C ASN A 7 -28.19 5.72 5.89
N PRO A 8 -28.14 4.40 5.58
CA PRO A 8 -27.18 3.44 6.14
C PRO A 8 -25.92 3.31 5.26
N ALA A 9 -25.11 4.35 5.16
CA ALA A 9 -23.88 4.30 4.36
C ALA A 9 -22.72 5.02 5.05
N ARG A 10 -21.74 4.22 5.52
CA ARG A 10 -20.26 4.41 5.38
C ARG A 10 -19.50 3.71 6.52
N GLU A 11 -19.56 2.38 6.52
CA GLU A 11 -18.53 1.57 7.16
C GLU A 11 -17.35 1.40 6.18
N THR A 12 -16.53 2.44 6.04
CA THR A 12 -15.24 2.34 5.35
C THR A 12 -14.13 2.67 6.32
N GLY A 13 -13.82 1.67 7.13
CA GLY A 13 -12.70 1.67 8.06
C GLY A 13 -12.92 0.53 9.04
N ARG A 14 -12.29 -0.62 8.82
CA ARG A 14 -12.24 -1.67 9.85
C ARG A 14 -11.41 -1.11 11.00
N VAL A 15 -12.06 -0.43 11.93
CA VAL A 15 -11.45 0.05 13.16
C VAL A 15 -11.23 -1.18 14.03
N THR A 16 -9.96 -1.53 14.27
CA THR A 16 -9.64 -2.59 15.24
C THR A 16 -9.89 -2.06 16.66
N PRO A 17 -10.01 -2.93 17.69
CA PRO A 17 -10.26 -2.52 19.07
C PRO A 17 -9.23 -1.51 19.64
N ALA A 18 -8.10 -1.32 18.97
CA ALA A 18 -7.05 -0.37 19.33
C ALA A 18 -7.14 1.01 18.63
N GLY A 19 -8.20 1.30 17.86
CA GLY A 19 -8.34 2.59 17.17
C GLY A 19 -7.37 2.80 15.99
N MET A 20 -6.68 1.74 15.56
CA MET A 20 -5.75 1.80 14.43
C MET A 20 -6.52 1.68 13.11
N VAL A 21 -6.31 2.66 12.21
CA VAL A 21 -6.78 2.62 10.83
C VAL A 21 -5.85 1.72 10.01
N LEU A 22 -6.43 0.75 9.30
CA LEU A 22 -5.71 -0.16 8.41
C LEU A 22 -6.07 0.13 6.95
N PHE A 23 -5.07 0.06 6.08
CA PHE A 23 -5.18 0.26 4.65
C PHE A 23 -5.01 -1.08 3.92
N PRO A 24 -5.86 -1.40 2.93
CA PRO A 24 -5.63 -2.58 2.09
C PRO A 24 -4.48 -2.31 1.12
N ILE A 25 -3.39 -3.04 1.27
CA ILE A 25 -2.21 -2.94 0.40
C ILE A 25 -2.07 -4.24 -0.40
N GLN A 26 -1.98 -4.10 -1.73
CA GLN A 26 -1.72 -5.21 -2.63
C GLN A 26 -0.22 -5.42 -2.81
N PHE A 27 0.23 -6.62 -2.49
CA PHE A 27 1.60 -7.09 -2.73
C PHE A 27 1.60 -7.96 -3.98
N THR A 28 2.63 -7.81 -4.80
CA THR A 28 2.77 -8.53 -6.06
C THR A 28 4.16 -9.14 -6.18
N TRP A 29 4.23 -10.41 -6.59
CA TRP A 29 5.45 -11.13 -6.91
C TRP A 29 5.41 -11.57 -8.38
N PRO A 30 6.18 -10.93 -9.29
CA PRO A 30 6.06 -11.16 -10.73
C PRO A 30 7.03 -12.22 -11.31
N HIS A 31 7.72 -13.00 -10.47
CA HIS A 31 8.84 -13.83 -10.89
C HIS A 31 8.54 -15.34 -10.93
N GLY A 32 7.26 -15.72 -10.88
CA GLY A 32 6.83 -17.13 -10.86
C GLY A 32 7.18 -17.88 -9.57
N GLY A 33 6.88 -19.18 -9.56
CA GLY A 33 7.02 -20.08 -8.42
C GLY A 33 5.88 -21.08 -8.38
N ARG A 34 6.01 -22.16 -7.59
CA ARG A 34 4.91 -23.11 -7.36
C ARG A 34 4.04 -22.69 -6.18
N SER A 35 4.67 -22.13 -5.16
CA SER A 35 4.05 -21.71 -3.91
C SER A 35 4.72 -20.43 -3.42
N VAL A 36 3.91 -19.38 -3.25
CA VAL A 36 4.39 -18.06 -2.85
C VAL A 36 3.62 -17.58 -1.63
N PHE A 37 4.36 -17.17 -0.60
CA PHE A 37 3.81 -16.59 0.62
C PHE A 37 4.44 -15.23 0.89
N LEU A 38 3.75 -14.42 1.69
CA LEU A 38 4.16 -13.10 2.12
C LEU A 38 4.23 -13.04 3.66
N SER A 39 5.25 -12.37 4.18
CA SER A 39 5.35 -12.01 5.60
C SER A 39 5.97 -10.62 5.74
N GLY A 40 5.66 -9.90 6.81
CA GLY A 40 6.22 -8.57 7.03
C GLY A 40 5.99 -7.99 8.42
N SER A 41 6.38 -6.74 8.61
CA SER A 41 6.24 -6.07 9.91
C SER A 41 4.77 -5.90 10.34
N PHE A 42 3.84 -5.81 9.38
CA PHE A 42 2.40 -5.67 9.63
C PHE A 42 1.75 -6.90 10.27
N ASN A 43 2.35 -8.08 10.12
CA ASN A 43 1.97 -9.30 10.83
C ASN A 43 3.07 -9.79 11.78
N ARG A 44 3.97 -8.88 12.20
CA ARG A 44 5.06 -9.14 13.13
C ARG A 44 5.98 -10.30 12.73
N TRP A 45 6.05 -10.62 11.43
CA TRP A 45 6.82 -11.75 10.91
C TRP A 45 6.42 -13.13 11.46
N THR A 46 5.22 -13.27 12.03
CA THR A 46 4.79 -14.52 12.67
C THR A 46 3.91 -15.40 11.77
N GLU A 47 3.38 -14.85 10.67
CA GLU A 47 2.44 -15.55 9.80
C GLU A 47 2.88 -15.50 8.34
N LEU A 48 2.59 -16.57 7.59
CA LEU A 48 2.77 -16.64 6.15
C LEU A 48 1.42 -16.48 5.46
N VAL A 49 1.23 -15.36 4.77
CA VAL A 49 0.04 -15.08 3.98
C VAL A 49 0.19 -15.77 2.62
N PRO A 50 -0.63 -16.77 2.26
CA PRO A 50 -0.57 -17.39 0.94
C PRO A 50 -0.96 -16.38 -0.15
N MET A 51 -0.21 -16.39 -1.26
CA MET A 51 -0.50 -15.54 -2.42
C MET A 51 -1.17 -16.36 -3.53
N SER A 52 -2.09 -15.71 -4.25
CA SER A 52 -2.82 -16.32 -5.38
C SER A 52 -2.23 -15.86 -6.71
N GLN A 53 -2.27 -16.70 -7.74
CA GLN A 53 -1.91 -16.27 -9.09
C GLN A 53 -2.86 -15.17 -9.59
N ALA A 54 -2.31 -14.17 -10.27
CA ALA A 54 -3.09 -13.12 -10.90
C ALA A 54 -3.88 -13.67 -12.09
N GLU A 55 -5.09 -13.15 -12.29
CA GLU A 55 -5.95 -13.57 -13.40
C GLU A 55 -5.25 -13.33 -14.75
N GLY A 56 -5.20 -14.38 -15.58
CA GLY A 56 -4.53 -14.32 -16.87
C GLY A 56 -3.00 -14.29 -16.84
N ASN A 57 -2.35 -14.32 -15.67
CA ASN A 57 -0.89 -14.36 -15.56
C ASN A 57 -0.40 -15.35 -14.48
N PRO A 58 -0.09 -16.60 -14.85
CA PRO A 58 0.31 -17.64 -13.88
C PRO A 58 1.67 -17.40 -13.23
N ASN A 59 2.47 -16.45 -13.75
CA ASN A 59 3.78 -16.11 -13.18
C ASN A 59 3.71 -14.98 -12.16
N VAL A 60 2.56 -14.33 -12.01
CA VAL A 60 2.37 -13.22 -11.08
C VAL A 60 1.53 -13.72 -9.91
N PHE A 61 2.02 -13.52 -8.70
CA PHE A 61 1.30 -13.84 -7.46
C PHE A 61 0.91 -12.56 -6.73
N GLN A 62 -0.28 -12.52 -6.14
CA GLN A 62 -0.82 -11.36 -5.45
C GLN A 62 -1.47 -11.73 -4.11
N ALA A 63 -1.37 -10.82 -3.13
CA ALA A 63 -2.10 -10.88 -1.88
C ALA A 63 -2.43 -9.46 -1.42
N VAL A 64 -3.59 -9.29 -0.77
CA VAL A 64 -4.00 -8.01 -0.17
C VAL A 64 -3.94 -8.16 1.35
N CYS A 65 -3.13 -7.34 2.01
CA CYS A 65 -3.01 -7.32 3.46
C CYS A 65 -3.51 -5.98 4.02
N ALA A 66 -4.13 -6.02 5.20
CA ALA A 66 -4.49 -4.82 5.95
C ALA A 66 -3.26 -4.33 6.74
N VAL A 67 -2.75 -3.15 6.41
CA VAL A 67 -1.49 -2.62 6.94
C VAL A 67 -1.77 -1.28 7.65
N PRO A 68 -1.24 -1.05 8.86
CA PRO A 68 -1.36 0.26 9.51
C PRO A 68 -0.57 1.34 8.76
N HIS A 69 -0.71 2.61 9.15
CA HIS A 69 0.16 3.68 8.64
C HIS A 69 1.60 3.51 9.15
N GLY A 70 2.59 3.93 8.36
CA GLY A 70 4.01 3.93 8.74
C GLY A 70 4.93 3.30 7.71
N CYS A 71 6.18 3.06 8.12
CA CYS A 71 7.19 2.40 7.33
C CYS A 71 7.16 0.89 7.61
N HIS A 72 7.10 0.09 6.56
CA HIS A 72 6.94 -1.36 6.66
C HIS A 72 8.03 -2.11 5.91
N GLU A 73 8.32 -3.30 6.39
CA GLU A 73 9.21 -4.26 5.75
C GLU A 73 8.42 -5.52 5.42
N TYR A 74 8.80 -6.18 4.33
CA TYR A 74 8.21 -7.45 3.93
C TYR A 74 9.18 -8.30 3.12
N LYS A 75 8.85 -9.59 3.02
CA LYS A 75 9.62 -10.58 2.26
C LYS A 75 8.69 -11.66 1.72
N PHE A 76 9.08 -12.26 0.60
CA PHE A 76 8.37 -13.37 -0.02
C PHE A 76 9.05 -14.69 0.34
N LEU A 77 8.27 -15.72 0.62
CA LEU A 77 8.75 -17.10 0.71
C LEU A 77 8.29 -17.81 -0.57
N VAL A 78 9.21 -18.06 -1.48
CA VAL A 78 8.96 -18.64 -2.80
C VAL A 78 9.57 -20.03 -2.83
N ASP A 79 8.72 -21.05 -2.94
CA ASP A 79 9.14 -22.46 -2.99
C ASP A 79 10.07 -22.87 -1.83
N GLY A 80 9.85 -22.29 -0.65
CA GLY A 80 10.63 -22.53 0.56
C GLY A 80 11.84 -21.62 0.74
N GLU A 81 12.11 -20.70 -0.19
CA GLU A 81 13.23 -19.77 -0.13
C GLU A 81 12.78 -18.32 0.11
N TRP A 82 13.43 -17.64 1.05
CA TRP A 82 13.16 -16.24 1.33
C TRP A 82 13.76 -15.33 0.25
N ARG A 83 12.90 -14.59 -0.45
CA ARG A 83 13.27 -13.70 -1.56
C ARG A 83 12.70 -12.31 -1.36
N HIS A 84 13.40 -11.33 -1.91
CA HIS A 84 12.92 -9.96 -2.06
C HIS A 84 12.81 -9.66 -3.56
N ASP A 85 11.93 -8.73 -3.92
CA ASP A 85 11.87 -8.21 -5.29
C ASP A 85 12.94 -7.12 -5.46
N GLN A 86 13.91 -7.35 -6.35
CA GLN A 86 14.99 -6.40 -6.62
C GLN A 86 14.49 -5.12 -7.31
N GLY A 87 13.32 -5.18 -7.97
CA GLY A 87 12.69 -4.01 -8.59
C GLY A 87 11.99 -3.07 -7.61
N GLN A 88 11.88 -3.47 -6.34
CA GLN A 88 11.22 -2.70 -5.28
C GLN A 88 12.24 -2.11 -4.30
N PRO A 89 11.89 -1.02 -3.58
CA PRO A 89 12.72 -0.53 -2.49
C PRO A 89 13.03 -1.64 -1.50
N HIS A 90 14.28 -1.71 -1.04
CA HIS A 90 14.75 -2.74 -0.13
C HIS A 90 15.90 -2.21 0.73
N ARG A 91 16.10 -2.85 1.89
CA ARG A 91 17.21 -2.57 2.80
C ARG A 91 17.76 -3.84 3.39
N ASN A 92 18.99 -3.76 3.91
CA ASN A 92 19.57 -4.82 4.71
C ASN A 92 19.15 -4.63 6.18
N GLY A 93 18.62 -5.69 6.80
CA GLY A 93 18.16 -5.67 8.18
C GLY A 93 18.38 -7.02 8.87
N GLU A 94 17.68 -7.23 9.99
CA GLU A 94 17.78 -8.45 10.81
C GLU A 94 17.44 -9.73 10.03
N TYR A 95 16.52 -9.64 9.07
CA TYR A 95 16.08 -10.77 8.23
C TYR A 95 16.83 -10.84 6.88
N GLY A 96 18.02 -10.26 6.82
CA GLY A 96 18.79 -10.03 5.60
C GLY A 96 18.16 -8.93 4.75
N ILE A 97 18.23 -9.07 3.43
CA ILE A 97 17.62 -8.10 2.51
C ILE A 97 16.10 -8.30 2.50
N VAL A 98 15.37 -7.22 2.81
CA VAL A 98 13.90 -7.16 2.85
C VAL A 98 13.41 -6.00 1.99
N ASN A 99 12.23 -6.14 1.40
CA ASN A 99 11.58 -5.02 0.71
C ASN A 99 10.96 -4.05 1.72
N THR A 100 10.83 -2.79 1.32
CA THR A 100 10.28 -1.71 2.16
C THR A 100 9.19 -0.93 1.42
N PHE A 101 8.19 -0.44 2.16
CA PHE A 101 7.19 0.49 1.63
C PHE A 101 6.64 1.38 2.74
N ASP A 102 6.15 2.56 2.37
CA ASP A 102 5.58 3.54 3.29
C ASP A 102 4.08 3.70 3.04
N THR A 103 3.27 3.43 4.05
CA THR A 103 1.85 3.77 4.07
C THR A 103 1.72 5.20 4.60
N VAL A 104 1.91 6.17 3.69
CA VAL A 104 1.64 7.56 4.04
C VAL A 104 0.14 7.71 4.33
N PRO A 105 -0.25 8.42 5.41
CA PRO A 105 -1.63 8.84 5.57
C PRO A 105 -1.97 9.69 4.35
N VAL A 106 -2.86 9.20 3.48
CA VAL A 106 -3.57 10.12 2.59
C VAL A 106 -4.31 11.05 3.56
N PRO A 107 -4.03 12.37 3.57
CA PRO A 107 -4.83 13.28 4.36
C PRO A 107 -6.29 13.01 4.01
N ALA A 108 -7.15 12.83 5.00
CA ALA A 108 -8.57 12.47 4.80
C ALA A 108 -9.35 13.49 3.93
N GLU A 109 -8.70 14.58 3.52
CA GLU A 109 -9.14 15.52 2.50
C GLU A 109 -8.66 15.08 1.12
N VAL A 110 -9.31 14.06 0.56
CA VAL A 110 -9.47 14.03 -0.91
C VAL A 110 -10.41 15.19 -1.22
N PRO A 111 -10.02 16.24 -1.98
CA PRO A 111 -10.98 17.23 -2.43
C PRO A 111 -12.11 16.46 -3.11
N GLN A 112 -13.31 16.57 -2.55
CA GLN A 112 -14.49 15.92 -3.10
C GLN A 112 -14.69 16.50 -4.51
N VAL A 113 -14.18 15.83 -5.53
CA VAL A 113 -14.48 16.17 -6.93
C VAL A 113 -15.96 15.86 -7.11
N GLN A 114 -16.79 16.86 -6.86
CA GLN A 114 -18.19 16.85 -7.27
C GLN A 114 -18.20 16.59 -8.78
N PRO A 115 -18.99 15.64 -9.31
CA PRO A 115 -19.25 15.59 -10.74
C PRO A 115 -19.95 16.90 -11.09
N ARG A 116 -19.19 17.88 -11.60
CA ARG A 116 -19.75 19.16 -12.05
C ARG A 116 -20.41 18.88 -13.38
N THR A 117 -21.74 18.78 -13.34
CA THR A 117 -22.57 18.85 -14.54
C THR A 117 -22.33 20.22 -15.19
N GLU A 118 -21.55 20.16 -16.26
CA GLU A 118 -21.61 20.97 -17.48
C GLU A 118 -21.37 22.49 -17.46
N LEU A 119 -20.51 22.86 -18.43
CA LEU A 119 -20.54 24.07 -19.26
C LEU A 119 -20.32 25.40 -18.53
N ASN A 120 -19.05 25.82 -18.47
CA ASN A 120 -18.57 27.01 -19.20
C ASN A 120 -17.15 27.41 -18.78
N ASN A 121 -16.27 27.45 -19.78
CA ASN A 121 -15.21 28.42 -20.01
C ASN A 121 -13.89 28.36 -19.21
N MET A 122 -12.83 28.22 -20.02
CA MET A 122 -11.39 28.46 -19.79
C MET A 122 -10.63 27.40 -18.99
N GLU A 123 -10.15 26.42 -19.75
CA GLU A 123 -9.07 25.49 -19.43
C GLU A 123 -7.81 26.26 -19.00
N VAL A 124 -7.46 26.15 -17.72
CA VAL A 124 -6.06 26.19 -17.28
C VAL A 124 -5.85 24.86 -16.58
N ASP A 125 -5.29 23.92 -17.34
CA ASP A 125 -4.93 22.58 -16.90
C ASP A 125 -4.00 22.65 -15.68
N ASN A 126 -4.51 22.23 -14.53
CA ASN A 126 -3.70 21.88 -13.37
C ASN A 126 -4.26 20.63 -12.69
N GLY A 127 -4.59 19.62 -13.50
CA GLY A 127 -4.80 18.26 -13.02
C GLY A 127 -3.49 17.50 -13.10
N LEU A 128 -2.91 17.11 -11.96
CA LEU A 128 -1.75 16.21 -11.97
C LEU A 128 -2.20 14.87 -12.57
N THR A 129 -1.69 14.56 -13.76
CA THR A 129 -1.95 13.32 -14.48
C THR A 129 -1.52 12.11 -13.66
N HIS A 130 -2.05 10.92 -13.98
CA HIS A 130 -1.63 9.66 -13.36
C HIS A 130 -0.09 9.49 -13.34
N THR A 131 0.59 9.97 -14.38
CA THR A 131 2.05 9.98 -14.49
C THR A 131 2.71 10.92 -13.48
N GLN A 132 2.11 12.07 -13.19
CA GLN A 132 2.61 12.99 -12.15
C GLN A 132 2.35 12.46 -10.74
N LEU A 133 1.25 11.75 -10.51
CA LEU A 133 1.02 11.03 -9.25
C LEU A 133 2.04 9.92 -9.03
N MET A 134 2.29 9.09 -10.05
CA MET A 134 3.31 8.04 -9.95
C MET A 134 4.71 8.63 -9.76
N SER A 135 5.03 9.75 -10.43
CA SER A 135 6.29 10.47 -10.23
C SER A 135 6.40 11.05 -8.81
N TYR A 136 5.31 11.55 -8.25
CA TYR A 136 5.26 12.03 -6.87
C TYR A 136 5.53 10.89 -5.89
N TYR A 137 4.84 9.75 -6.01
CA TYR A 137 5.10 8.57 -5.17
C TYR A 137 6.55 8.06 -5.30
N LEU A 138 7.11 8.01 -6.51
CA LEU A 138 8.50 7.64 -6.74
C LEU A 138 9.49 8.67 -6.15
N SER A 139 9.16 9.96 -6.17
CA SER A 139 9.98 11.02 -5.57
C SER A 139 10.00 10.95 -4.04
N GLN A 140 8.89 10.55 -3.41
CA GLN A 140 8.81 10.34 -1.95
C GLN A 140 9.55 9.07 -1.54
N ALA A 141 9.52 8.01 -2.36
CA ALA A 141 10.31 6.80 -2.13
C ALA A 141 11.83 7.06 -2.13
N ARG A 142 12.30 8.17 -2.72
CA ARG A 142 13.71 8.59 -2.70
C ARG A 142 14.18 9.13 -1.34
N PHE A 143 13.25 9.40 -0.43
CA PHE A 143 13.51 9.84 0.95
C PHE A 143 13.22 8.74 1.99
N GLY A 144 13.01 7.49 1.56
CA GLY A 144 12.67 6.37 2.42
C GLY A 144 13.65 6.15 3.56
N CYS A 145 13.08 6.05 4.78
CA CYS A 145 13.71 5.62 6.03
C CYS A 145 15.09 6.24 6.30
N ILE A 146 15.14 7.52 6.68
CA ILE A 146 16.37 8.13 7.24
C ILE A 146 16.81 7.28 8.45
N PRO A 147 18.04 6.72 8.48
CA PRO A 147 18.53 6.02 9.65
C PRO A 147 18.66 7.03 10.79
N ILE A 148 17.98 6.76 11.91
CA ILE A 148 18.16 7.49 13.16
C ILE A 148 19.64 7.31 13.55
N LYS A 149 20.47 8.34 13.38
CA LYS A 149 21.84 8.32 13.89
C LYS A 149 21.77 8.13 15.41
N PRO A 150 22.57 7.23 16.02
CA PRO A 150 22.69 7.19 17.46
C PRO A 150 23.35 8.48 17.93
N HIS A 151 22.67 9.23 18.79
CA HIS A 151 23.29 10.32 19.54
C HIS A 151 24.33 9.70 20.48
N SER A 152 25.59 10.11 20.31
CA SER A 152 26.66 9.93 21.30
C SER A 152 26.50 10.93 22.43
#